data_AF-A0A8I3N8M5-F1
#
_entry.id   AF-A0A8I3N8M5-F1
#
_cell.length_a   1.000
_cell.length_b   1.000
_cell.length_c   1.000
_cell.angle_alpha   90.00
_cell.angle_beta   90.00
_cell.angle_gamma   90.00
#
_symmetry.space_group_name_H-M   'P 1'
#
loop_
_entity.id
_entity.type
_entity.pdbx_description
1 polymer ?
#
loop_
_entity_poly.entity_id
_entity_poly.type
_entity_poly.pdbx_seq_one_letter_code
_entity_poly.pdbx_strand_id
1 'polypeptide(L)'
;MENHEPHDTAKENLIFNIITRKISQLPEAERNLFENGSAYIGLNAALCGLIANSLFRRILNVTQARIAAGLPMAVIPFLTAHASYKGFVSLPLNTGDLNCETCTITRSGLVGLVFGGLYPVFLAIPVNGGLAARYESALLPEKGNILTYWTRISKPVFRKMLFPILLQTVFAAYLGSRQYKLIIKALQLPEPGLEIQ
;
A
#
# COMPACT_ATOMS: atom_id res chain seq x y z
N MET A 1 16.90 10.36 -25.16
CA MET A 1 15.45 10.07 -25.26
C MET A 1 15.35 8.81 -26.06
N GLU A 2 15.35 7.67 -25.37
CA GLU A 2 15.34 6.35 -25.99
C GLU A 2 13.88 6.00 -26.28
N ASN A 3 13.55 5.80 -27.55
CA ASN A 3 12.22 5.46 -28.02
C ASN A 3 11.92 4.01 -27.61
N HIS A 4 11.20 3.82 -26.50
CA HIS A 4 10.58 2.52 -26.21
C HIS A 4 9.46 2.27 -27.23
N GLU A 5 9.67 1.31 -28.11
CA GLU A 5 8.78 0.95 -29.22
C GLU A 5 7.45 0.32 -28.74
N PRO A 6 6.34 0.54 -29.48
CA PRO A 6 5.02 -0.04 -29.20
C PRO A 6 4.95 -1.59 -29.31
N HIS A 7 6.01 -2.24 -29.80
CA HIS A 7 6.08 -3.70 -29.96
C HIS A 7 6.31 -4.44 -28.62
N ASP A 8 7.09 -3.86 -27.70
CA ASP A 8 7.31 -4.47 -26.37
C ASP A 8 6.04 -4.43 -25.53
N THR A 9 5.29 -3.33 -25.59
CA THR A 9 4.02 -3.18 -24.87
C THR A 9 2.99 -4.21 -25.34
N ALA A 10 2.98 -4.55 -26.64
CA ALA A 10 2.07 -5.57 -27.18
C ALA A 10 2.43 -6.99 -26.68
N LYS A 11 3.73 -7.33 -26.60
CA LYS A 11 4.20 -8.61 -26.05
C LYS A 11 3.94 -8.74 -24.55
N GLU A 12 4.20 -7.69 -23.78
CA GLU A 12 3.91 -7.66 -22.33
C GLU A 12 2.42 -7.86 -22.05
N ASN A 13 1.55 -7.20 -22.83
CA ASN A 13 0.10 -7.37 -22.73
C ASN A 13 -0.33 -8.80 -23.11
N LEU A 14 0.34 -9.45 -24.07
CA LEU A 14 0.07 -10.84 -24.42
C LEU A 14 0.45 -11.80 -23.27
N ILE A 15 1.65 -11.64 -22.72
CA ILE A 15 2.16 -12.44 -21.58
C ILE A 15 1.25 -12.27 -20.36
N PHE A 16 0.87 -11.03 -20.06
CA PHE A 16 -0.07 -10.71 -18.99
C PHE A 16 -1.42 -11.41 -19.18
N ASN A 17 -1.97 -11.41 -20.39
CA ASN A 17 -3.23 -12.08 -20.71
C ASN A 17 -3.12 -13.61 -20.56
N ILE A 18 -2.02 -14.22 -21.00
CA ILE A 18 -1.78 -15.66 -20.86
C ILE A 18 -1.69 -16.05 -19.38
N ILE A 19 -0.90 -15.32 -18.59
CA ILE A 19 -0.76 -15.56 -17.16
C ILE A 19 -2.09 -15.36 -16.43
N THR A 20 -2.85 -14.32 -16.79
CA THR A 20 -4.20 -14.09 -16.23
C THR A 20 -5.14 -15.26 -16.51
N ARG A 21 -5.10 -15.84 -17.72
CA ARG A 21 -5.89 -17.05 -18.04
C ARG A 21 -5.43 -18.26 -17.24
N LYS A 22 -4.13 -18.49 -17.07
CA LYS A 22 -3.62 -19.58 -16.21
C LYS A 22 -4.02 -19.38 -14.75
N ILE A 23 -4.00 -18.15 -14.24
CA ILE A 23 -4.48 -17.79 -12.90
C ILE A 23 -5.98 -18.09 -12.75
N SER A 24 -6.77 -17.89 -13.81
CA SER A 24 -8.21 -18.19 -13.76
C SER A 24 -8.55 -19.68 -13.62
N GLN A 25 -7.60 -20.59 -13.89
CA GLN A 25 -7.75 -22.03 -13.66
C GLN A 25 -7.51 -22.45 -12.20
N LEU A 26 -6.95 -21.57 -11.36
CA LEU A 26 -6.71 -21.86 -9.95
C LEU A 26 -8.02 -21.82 -9.13
N PRO A 27 -8.06 -22.49 -7.97
CA PRO A 27 -9.20 -22.44 -7.07
C PRO A 27 -9.59 -21.00 -6.71
N GLU A 28 -10.90 -20.74 -6.59
CA GLU A 28 -11.47 -19.40 -6.38
C GLU A 28 -10.86 -18.65 -5.18
N ALA A 29 -10.55 -19.36 -4.10
CA ALA A 29 -9.91 -18.79 -2.91
C ALA A 29 -8.50 -18.26 -3.19
N GLU A 30 -7.72 -18.95 -4.02
CA GLU A 30 -6.36 -18.55 -4.41
C GLU A 30 -6.41 -17.36 -5.38
N ARG A 31 -7.38 -17.38 -6.30
CA ARG A 31 -7.63 -16.28 -7.24
C ARG A 31 -8.04 -14.99 -6.55
N ASN A 32 -8.98 -15.07 -5.60
CA ASN A 32 -9.43 -13.89 -4.84
C ASN A 32 -8.30 -13.23 -4.05
N LEU A 33 -7.40 -14.02 -3.45
CA LEU A 33 -6.24 -13.49 -2.73
C LEU A 33 -5.26 -12.77 -3.68
N PHE A 34 -5.10 -13.29 -4.90
CA PHE A 34 -4.22 -12.71 -5.90
C PHE A 34 -4.78 -11.38 -6.45
N GLU A 35 -6.03 -11.39 -6.91
CA GLU A 35 -6.69 -10.24 -7.53
C GLU A 35 -6.96 -9.12 -6.50
N ASN A 36 -7.43 -9.47 -5.30
CA ASN A 36 -7.78 -8.50 -4.26
C ASN A 36 -6.61 -8.16 -3.32
N GLY A 37 -5.44 -8.75 -3.51
CA GLY A 37 -4.26 -8.54 -2.67
C GLY A 37 -3.91 -7.06 -2.49
N SER A 38 -3.87 -6.32 -3.59
CA SER A 38 -3.63 -4.87 -3.59
C SER A 38 -4.73 -4.07 -2.85
N ALA A 39 -5.98 -4.53 -2.90
CA ALA A 39 -7.09 -3.91 -2.18
C ALA A 39 -7.00 -4.14 -0.67
N TYR A 40 -6.57 -5.31 -0.21
CA TYR A 40 -6.32 -5.57 1.21
C TYR A 40 -5.22 -4.68 1.78
N ILE A 41 -4.13 -4.49 1.02
CA ILE A 41 -3.05 -3.57 1.39
C ILE A 41 -3.57 -2.13 1.48
N GLY A 42 -4.37 -1.70 0.50
CA GLY A 42 -5.05 -0.40 0.53
C GLY A 42 -5.96 -0.24 1.74
N LEU A 43 -6.77 -1.24 2.07
CA LEU A 43 -7.71 -1.18 3.20
C LEU A 43 -6.97 -1.04 4.53
N ASN A 44 -5.91 -1.81 4.74
CA ASN A 44 -5.06 -1.66 5.92
C ASN A 44 -4.38 -0.29 5.99
N ALA A 45 -3.98 0.28 4.85
CA ALA A 45 -3.42 1.63 4.79
C ALA A 45 -4.45 2.69 5.17
N ALA A 46 -5.71 2.52 4.75
CA ALA A 46 -6.83 3.38 5.15
C ALA A 46 -7.04 3.35 6.66
N LEU A 47 -7.03 2.14 7.25
CA LEU A 47 -7.14 1.97 8.71
C LEU A 47 -5.95 2.61 9.43
N CYS A 48 -4.72 2.42 8.93
CA CYS A 48 -3.53 3.08 9.47
C CYS A 48 -3.68 4.61 9.44
N GLY A 49 -4.18 5.17 8.33
CA GLY A 49 -4.45 6.61 8.21
C GLY A 49 -5.50 7.11 9.19
N LEU A 50 -6.59 6.37 9.40
CA LEU A 50 -7.62 6.71 10.38
C LEU A 50 -7.12 6.64 11.83
N ILE A 51 -6.33 5.62 12.17
CA ILE A 51 -5.72 5.48 13.50
C ILE A 51 -4.74 6.62 13.74
N ALA A 52 -3.84 6.89 12.79
CA ALA A 52 -2.89 8.00 12.88
C ALA A 52 -3.62 9.33 13.05
N ASN A 53 -4.66 9.57 12.26
CA ASN A 53 -5.48 10.77 12.35
C ASN A 53 -6.11 10.90 13.75
N SER A 54 -6.73 9.84 14.26
CA SER A 54 -7.34 9.82 15.60
C SER A 54 -6.32 10.15 16.71
N LEU A 55 -5.11 9.60 16.62
CA LEU A 55 -4.04 9.85 17.58
C LEU A 55 -3.56 11.31 17.56
N PHE A 56 -3.31 11.87 16.37
CA PHE A 56 -2.89 13.28 16.26
C PHE A 56 -3.97 14.24 16.72
N ARG A 57 -5.23 13.97 16.41
CA ARG A 57 -6.37 14.79 16.88
C ARG A 57 -6.49 14.82 18.40
N ARG A 58 -6.25 13.69 19.06
CA ARG A 58 -6.27 13.62 20.52
C ARG A 58 -5.12 14.42 21.16
N ILE A 59 -3.97 14.51 20.49
CA ILE A 59 -2.83 15.29 20.99
C ILE A 59 -3.03 16.79 20.74
N LEU A 60 -3.60 17.15 19.59
CA LEU A 60 -3.82 18.54 19.17
C LEU A 60 -5.21 19.09 19.56
N ASN A 61 -6.00 18.34 20.35
CA ASN A 61 -7.35 18.71 20.80
C ASN A 61 -8.33 19.11 19.66
N VAL A 62 -8.17 18.53 18.47
CA VAL A 62 -9.01 18.84 17.29
C VAL A 62 -10.31 18.04 17.33
N THR A 63 -11.43 18.67 17.69
CA THR A 63 -12.75 18.02 17.78
C THR A 63 -13.64 18.21 16.53
N GLN A 64 -13.32 19.23 15.74
CA GLN A 64 -14.03 19.72 14.56
C GLN A 64 -13.71 18.85 13.32
N ALA A 65 -14.48 19.02 12.24
CA ALA A 65 -14.22 18.42 10.92
C ALA A 65 -13.99 16.89 10.93
N ARG A 66 -14.73 16.12 11.75
CA ARG A 66 -14.45 14.68 11.93
C ARG A 66 -14.50 13.87 10.65
N ILE A 67 -15.55 14.07 9.87
CA ILE A 67 -15.78 13.36 8.61
C ILE A 67 -14.89 13.96 7.52
N ALA A 68 -14.84 15.30 7.42
CA ALA A 68 -14.06 16.00 6.40
C ALA A 68 -12.54 15.77 6.51
N ALA A 69 -12.01 15.53 7.71
CA ALA A 69 -10.62 15.14 7.92
C ALA A 69 -10.42 13.62 7.89
N GLY A 70 -11.42 12.84 8.31
CA GLY A 70 -11.35 11.37 8.34
C GLY A 70 -11.40 10.74 6.95
N LEU A 71 -12.26 11.24 6.07
CA LEU A 71 -12.47 10.68 4.74
C LEU A 71 -11.21 10.77 3.86
N PRO A 72 -10.53 11.93 3.70
CA PRO A 72 -9.27 11.98 2.95
C PRO A 72 -8.18 11.12 3.57
N MET A 73 -8.14 11.02 4.91
CA MET A 73 -7.20 10.19 5.65
C MET A 73 -7.45 8.67 5.49
N ALA A 74 -8.61 8.26 4.98
CA ALA A 74 -8.87 6.88 4.58
C ALA A 74 -8.63 6.68 3.08
N VAL A 75 -9.22 7.53 2.25
CA VAL A 75 -9.25 7.37 0.79
C VAL A 75 -7.88 7.58 0.17
N ILE A 76 -7.13 8.60 0.58
CA ILE A 76 -5.80 8.88 0.00
C ILE A 76 -4.83 7.73 0.33
N PRO A 77 -4.65 7.33 1.60
CA PRO A 77 -3.85 6.14 1.93
C PRO A 77 -4.28 4.87 1.21
N PHE A 78 -5.59 4.63 1.10
CA PHE A 78 -6.12 3.48 0.37
C PHE A 78 -5.63 3.45 -1.09
N LEU A 79 -5.91 4.53 -1.83
CA LEU A 79 -5.59 4.61 -3.24
C LEU A 79 -4.08 4.59 -3.47
N THR A 80 -3.32 5.34 -2.67
CA THR A 80 -1.86 5.38 -2.78
C THR A 80 -1.25 4.01 -2.54
N ALA A 81 -1.65 3.30 -1.48
CA ALA A 81 -1.11 1.98 -1.19
C ALA A 81 -1.55 0.93 -2.21
N HIS A 82 -2.81 0.97 -2.64
CA HIS A 82 -3.33 0.09 -3.70
C HIS A 82 -2.56 0.26 -5.01
N ALA A 83 -2.44 1.50 -5.50
CA ALA A 83 -1.75 1.81 -6.74
C ALA A 83 -0.26 1.46 -6.66
N SER A 84 0.39 1.77 -5.53
CA SER A 84 1.81 1.47 -5.32
C SER A 84 2.05 -0.04 -5.26
N TYR A 85 1.21 -0.79 -4.57
CA TYR A 85 1.33 -2.26 -4.54
C TYR A 85 1.10 -2.86 -5.93
N LYS A 86 0.09 -2.39 -6.66
CA LYS A 86 -0.18 -2.86 -8.02
C LYS A 86 0.99 -2.56 -8.96
N GLY A 87 1.54 -1.35 -8.92
CA GLY A 87 2.61 -0.90 -9.81
C GLY A 87 3.98 -1.51 -9.49
N PHE A 88 4.35 -1.62 -8.21
CA PHE A 88 5.69 -2.08 -7.81
C PHE A 88 5.76 -3.58 -7.49
N VAL A 89 4.64 -4.25 -7.27
CA VAL A 89 4.60 -5.68 -6.94
C VAL A 89 3.80 -6.46 -7.98
N SER A 90 2.50 -6.21 -8.10
CA SER A 90 1.63 -7.08 -8.90
C SER A 90 1.97 -7.07 -10.39
N LEU A 91 2.25 -5.88 -10.95
CA LEU A 91 2.63 -5.74 -12.36
C LEU A 91 3.99 -6.41 -12.68
N PRO A 92 5.11 -6.09 -12.01
CA PRO A 92 6.41 -6.72 -12.31
C PRO A 92 6.43 -8.22 -12.01
N LEU A 93 5.60 -8.68 -11.06
CA LEU A 93 5.44 -10.09 -10.78
C LEU A 93 4.68 -10.81 -11.91
N ASN A 94 3.68 -10.16 -12.52
CA ASN A 94 2.93 -10.72 -13.66
C ASN A 94 3.68 -10.64 -14.99
N THR A 95 4.56 -9.66 -15.18
CA THR A 95 5.37 -9.56 -16.40
C THR A 95 6.61 -10.46 -16.38
N GLY A 96 6.91 -11.11 -15.25
CA GLY A 96 8.09 -11.94 -15.09
C GLY A 96 9.39 -11.15 -14.92
N ASP A 97 9.30 -9.85 -14.58
CA ASP A 97 10.46 -9.05 -14.16
C ASP A 97 10.91 -9.41 -12.73
N LEU A 98 9.96 -9.94 -11.92
CA LEU A 98 10.20 -10.34 -10.53
C LEU A 98 10.27 -11.87 -10.37
N ASN A 99 11.42 -12.47 -10.72
CA ASN A 99 11.59 -13.93 -10.74
C ASN A 99 12.13 -14.58 -9.47
N CYS A 100 12.37 -13.82 -8.39
CA CYS A 100 12.85 -14.42 -7.13
C CYS A 100 11.92 -14.14 -5.95
N GLU A 101 11.72 -15.19 -5.14
CA GLU A 101 10.83 -15.17 -3.97
C GLU A 101 11.29 -14.09 -2.98
N THR A 102 12.59 -14.01 -2.69
CA THR A 102 13.14 -13.02 -1.75
C THR A 102 12.98 -11.58 -2.25
N CYS A 103 13.17 -11.29 -3.54
CA CYS A 103 12.92 -9.94 -4.08
C CYS A 103 11.43 -9.58 -4.00
N THR A 104 10.54 -10.52 -4.31
CA THR A 104 9.09 -10.29 -4.18
C THR A 104 8.72 -9.98 -2.73
N ILE A 105 9.19 -10.79 -1.78
CA ILE A 105 8.91 -10.59 -0.35
C ILE A 105 9.44 -9.24 0.15
N THR A 106 10.69 -8.92 -0.18
CA THR A 106 11.34 -7.68 0.27
C THR A 106 10.68 -6.45 -0.35
N ARG A 107 10.36 -6.50 -1.66
CA ARG A 107 9.67 -5.41 -2.37
C ARG A 107 8.26 -5.20 -1.84
N SER A 108 7.48 -6.26 -1.66
CA SER A 108 6.14 -6.16 -1.06
C SER A 108 6.19 -5.62 0.36
N GLY A 109 7.12 -6.11 1.19
CA GLY A 109 7.34 -5.60 2.54
C GLY A 109 7.68 -4.12 2.55
N LEU A 110 8.61 -3.67 1.67
CA LEU A 110 9.00 -2.27 1.56
C LEU A 110 7.83 -1.38 1.12
N VAL A 111 7.04 -1.81 0.13
CA VAL A 111 5.85 -1.09 -0.32
C VAL A 111 4.81 -1.00 0.81
N GLY A 112 4.58 -2.10 1.53
CA GLY A 112 3.69 -2.13 2.69
C GLY A 112 4.15 -1.21 3.82
N LEU A 113 5.45 -1.19 4.12
CA LEU A 113 6.05 -0.30 5.12
C LEU A 113 5.90 1.17 4.74
N VAL A 114 6.30 1.54 3.53
CA VAL A 114 6.35 2.94 3.08
C VAL A 114 4.94 3.46 2.82
N PHE A 115 4.19 2.84 1.92
CA PHE A 115 2.90 3.36 1.46
C PHE A 115 1.74 2.91 2.35
N GLY A 116 1.84 1.72 2.95
CA GLY A 116 0.81 1.20 3.85
C GLY A 116 0.95 1.66 5.30
N GLY A 117 2.17 1.92 5.77
CA GLY A 117 2.45 2.21 7.19
C GLY A 117 2.91 3.63 7.47
N LEU A 118 4.00 4.07 6.85
CA LEU A 118 4.66 5.35 7.15
C LEU A 118 3.94 6.54 6.50
N TYR A 119 3.59 6.43 5.22
CA TYR A 119 2.93 7.50 4.46
C TYR A 119 1.64 8.02 5.15
N PRO A 120 0.71 7.16 5.63
CA PRO A 120 -0.48 7.64 6.32
C PRO A 120 -0.18 8.39 7.62
N VAL A 121 0.91 8.03 8.33
CA VAL A 121 1.34 8.74 9.54
C VAL A 121 1.90 10.11 9.21
N PHE A 122 2.73 10.20 8.18
CA PHE A 122 3.27 11.48 7.71
C PHE A 122 2.18 12.40 7.18
N LEU A 123 1.20 11.86 6.46
CA LEU A 123 0.04 12.61 5.95
C LEU A 123 -0.81 13.20 7.09
N ALA A 124 -0.92 12.50 8.22
CA ALA A 124 -1.72 12.96 9.36
C ALA A 124 -1.14 14.20 10.05
N ILE A 125 0.18 14.43 9.96
CA ILE A 125 0.85 15.58 10.58
C ILE A 125 0.35 16.92 10.01
N PRO A 126 0.50 17.22 8.70
CA PRO A 126 0.05 18.50 8.14
C PRO A 126 -1.46 18.65 8.18
N VAL A 127 -2.24 17.57 8.00
CA VAL A 127 -3.71 17.62 8.08
C VAL A 127 -4.16 18.07 9.46
N ASN A 128 -3.65 17.46 10.52
CA ASN A 128 -4.05 17.83 11.88
C ASN A 128 -3.42 19.13 12.36
N GLY A 129 -2.21 19.47 11.90
CA GLY A 129 -1.60 20.78 12.15
C GLY A 129 -2.38 21.92 11.52
N GLY A 130 -2.81 21.77 10.27
CA GLY A 130 -3.63 22.76 9.59
C GLY A 130 -5.00 22.95 10.24
N LEU A 131 -5.63 21.86 10.68
CA LEU A 131 -6.87 21.94 11.47
C LEU A 131 -6.66 22.60 12.82
N ALA A 132 -5.54 22.30 13.50
CA ALA A 132 -5.20 22.92 14.76
C ALA A 132 -5.01 24.43 14.63
N ALA A 133 -4.34 24.88 13.57
CA ALA A 133 -4.17 26.29 13.24
C ALA A 133 -5.50 26.97 12.91
N ARG A 134 -6.34 26.32 12.09
CA ARG A 134 -7.61 26.90 11.62
C ARG A 134 -8.65 27.08 12.73
N TYR A 135 -8.69 26.15 13.68
CA TYR A 135 -9.67 26.15 14.78
C TYR A 135 -9.07 26.59 16.12
N GLU A 136 -7.82 27.08 16.12
CA GLU A 136 -7.09 27.52 17.33
C GLU A 136 -7.16 26.51 18.49
N SER A 137 -7.17 25.22 18.16
CA SER A 137 -7.42 24.15 19.15
C SER A 137 -6.18 23.79 19.97
N ALA A 138 -4.99 24.19 19.52
CA ALA A 138 -3.75 24.05 20.24
C ALA A 138 -2.84 25.25 20.00
N LEU A 139 -2.04 25.63 21.01
CA LEU A 139 -0.98 26.62 20.86
C LEU A 139 0.11 26.02 19.96
N LEU A 140 0.17 26.51 18.73
CA LEU A 140 1.23 26.19 17.79
C LEU A 140 2.46 27.06 18.09
N PRO A 141 3.69 26.54 17.95
CA PRO A 141 4.90 27.28 18.29
C PRO A 141 5.05 28.51 17.39
N GLU A 142 5.23 29.69 18.00
CA GLU A 142 5.76 30.86 17.30
C GLU A 142 7.24 30.65 16.95
N LYS A 143 7.66 31.31 15.86
CA LYS A 143 8.92 31.14 15.11
C LYS A 143 10.12 30.65 15.94
N GLY A 144 10.79 29.62 15.43
CA GLY A 144 12.13 29.19 15.90
C GLY A 144 12.25 27.73 16.36
N ASN A 145 11.15 27.06 16.72
CA ASN A 145 11.22 25.69 17.28
C ASN A 145 10.17 24.70 16.74
N ILE A 146 9.71 24.90 15.50
CA ILE A 146 8.63 24.10 14.87
C ILE A 146 9.02 22.61 14.74
N LEU A 147 10.26 22.30 14.35
CA LEU A 147 10.71 20.92 14.19
C LEU A 147 10.73 20.15 15.53
N THR A 148 11.24 20.77 16.59
CA THR A 148 11.27 20.16 17.93
C THR A 148 9.86 19.93 18.48
N TYR A 149 8.95 20.86 18.21
CA TYR A 149 7.54 20.69 18.57
C TYR A 149 6.90 19.48 17.87
N TRP A 150 7.06 19.39 16.55
CA TRP A 150 6.49 18.29 15.76
C TRP A 150 7.11 16.94 16.09
N THR A 151 8.42 16.88 16.35
CA THR A 151 9.08 15.65 16.79
C THR A 151 8.58 15.20 18.16
N ARG A 152 8.41 16.13 19.11
CA ARG A 152 7.85 15.84 20.44
C ARG A 152 6.42 15.28 20.37
N ILE A 153 5.57 15.87 19.53
CA ILE A 153 4.17 15.45 19.33
C ILE A 153 4.07 14.13 18.56
N SER A 154 4.93 13.94 17.56
CA SER A 154 4.90 12.74 16.72
C SER A 154 5.44 11.51 17.46
N LYS A 155 6.41 11.66 18.37
CA LYS A 155 7.03 10.55 19.11
C LYS A 155 6.02 9.56 19.75
N PRO A 156 5.02 9.99 20.54
CA PRO A 156 4.01 9.07 21.08
C PRO A 156 3.12 8.45 20.01
N VAL A 157 2.85 9.15 18.89
CA VAL A 157 2.07 8.60 17.77
C VAL A 157 2.84 7.49 17.07
N PHE A 158 4.09 7.74 16.71
CA PHE A 158 4.96 6.73 16.09
C PHE A 158 5.14 5.49 16.98
N ARG A 159 5.27 5.67 18.31
CA ARG A 159 5.34 4.55 19.25
C ARG A 159 4.08 3.68 19.22
N LYS A 160 2.89 4.29 19.12
CA LYS A 160 1.61 3.55 19.03
C LYS A 160 1.37 2.95 17.63
N MET A 161 1.82 3.65 16.59
CA MET A 161 1.71 3.21 15.19
C MET A 161 2.72 2.13 14.83
N LEU A 162 3.76 1.90 15.64
CA LEU A 162 4.76 0.86 15.40
C LEU A 162 4.11 -0.51 15.18
N PHE A 163 3.12 -0.89 16.00
CA PHE A 163 2.44 -2.17 15.86
C PHE A 163 1.64 -2.28 14.54
N PRO A 164 0.73 -1.35 14.18
CA PRO A 164 0.09 -1.33 12.86
C PRO A 164 1.07 -1.37 11.68
N ILE A 165 2.17 -0.60 11.76
CA ILE A 165 3.17 -0.52 10.70
C ILE A 165 3.87 -1.87 10.51
N LEU A 166 4.30 -2.51 11.59
CA LEU A 166 4.94 -3.82 11.54
C LEU A 166 3.96 -4.87 11.01
N LEU A 167 2.72 -4.87 11.49
CA LEU A 167 1.69 -5.79 11.02
C LEU A 167 1.45 -5.63 9.51
N GLN A 168 1.33 -4.38 9.03
CA GLN A 168 1.15 -4.08 7.61
C GLN A 168 2.35 -4.54 6.77
N THR A 169 3.57 -4.33 7.28
CA THR A 169 4.81 -4.74 6.60
C THR A 169 4.90 -6.25 6.46
N VAL A 170 4.65 -6.98 7.56
CA VAL A 170 4.66 -8.44 7.57
C VAL A 170 3.54 -9.00 6.71
N PHE A 171 2.34 -8.41 6.77
CA PHE A 171 1.21 -8.82 5.95
C PHE A 171 1.50 -8.61 4.45
N ALA A 172 2.09 -7.49 4.06
CA ALA A 172 2.50 -7.24 2.67
C ALA A 172 3.58 -8.22 2.20
N ALA A 173 4.59 -8.49 3.03
CA ALA A 173 5.63 -9.48 2.75
C ALA A 173 5.04 -10.89 2.58
N TYR A 174 4.13 -11.29 3.48
CA TYR A 174 3.42 -12.57 3.40
C TYR A 174 2.57 -12.67 2.13
N LEU A 175 1.81 -11.63 1.80
CA LEU A 175 1.00 -11.58 0.59
C LEU A 175 1.89 -11.69 -0.67
N GLY A 176 3.02 -10.99 -0.71
CA GLY A 176 4.02 -11.12 -1.78
C GLY A 176 4.52 -12.56 -1.94
N SER A 177 4.86 -13.23 -0.83
CA SER A 177 5.29 -14.64 -0.86
C SER A 177 4.21 -15.57 -1.42
N ARG A 178 2.94 -15.33 -1.07
CA ARG A 178 1.80 -16.11 -1.55
C ARG A 178 1.56 -15.86 -3.03
N GLN A 179 1.55 -14.60 -3.46
CA GLN A 179 1.38 -14.23 -4.87
C GLN A 179 2.47 -14.85 -5.74
N TYR A 180 3.73 -14.85 -5.29
CA TYR A 180 4.81 -15.52 -6.00
C TYR A 180 4.57 -17.02 -6.16
N LYS A 181 4.25 -17.73 -5.07
CA LYS A 181 3.97 -19.18 -5.10
C LYS A 181 2.80 -19.53 -6.01
N LEU A 182 1.76 -18.71 -6.02
CA LEU A 182 0.59 -18.90 -6.88
C LEU A 182 0.94 -18.74 -8.36
N ILE A 183 1.77 -17.77 -8.73
CA ILE A 183 2.20 -17.61 -10.13
C ILE A 183 3.08 -18.76 -10.58
N ILE A 184 4.02 -19.22 -9.75
CA ILE A 184 4.83 -20.40 -10.09
C ILE A 184 3.94 -21.63 -10.32
N LYS A 185 2.93 -21.84 -9.47
CA LYS A 185 1.94 -22.90 -9.64
C LYS A 185 1.11 -22.71 -10.92
N ALA A 186 0.71 -21.47 -11.24
CA ALA A 186 -0.02 -21.15 -12.47
C ALA A 186 0.81 -21.42 -13.73
N LEU A 187 2.10 -21.10 -13.71
CA LEU A 187 3.02 -21.34 -14.82
C LEU A 187 3.25 -22.83 -15.11
N GLN A 188 3.16 -23.68 -14.08
CA GLN A 188 3.23 -25.14 -14.23
C GLN A 188 1.96 -25.76 -14.84
N LEU A 189 0.83 -25.05 -14.84
CA LEU A 189 -0.39 -25.55 -15.46
C LEU A 189 -0.27 -25.49 -17.00
N PRO A 190 -0.83 -26.46 -17.73
CA PRO A 190 -0.90 -26.41 -19.19
C PRO A 190 -1.70 -25.18 -19.65
N GLU A 191 -1.43 -24.68 -20.86
CA GLU A 191 -2.20 -23.55 -21.39
C GLU A 191 -3.68 -23.93 -21.62
N PRO A 192 -4.64 -23.11 -21.16
CA PRO A 192 -6.05 -23.31 -21.49
C PRO A 192 -6.24 -23.26 -23.00
N GLY A 193 -6.67 -24.38 -23.60
CA GLY A 193 -7.00 -24.48 -25.01
C GLY A 193 -5.94 -25.15 -25.90
N LEU A 194 -4.82 -25.63 -25.34
CA LEU A 194 -3.97 -26.60 -26.04
C LEU A 194 -4.51 -28.00 -25.76
N GLU A 195 -5.62 -28.37 -26.41
CA GLU A 195 -5.98 -29.79 -26.49
C GLU A 195 -4.85 -30.49 -27.23
N ILE A 196 -4.16 -31.38 -26.52
CA ILE A 196 -3.17 -32.28 -27.09
C ILE A 196 -3.96 -33.22 -27.99
N GLN A 197 -3.91 -32.98 -29.29
CA GLN A 197 -4.38 -33.91 -30.31
C GLN A 197 -3.42 -35.10 -30.41
#